data_AF-A0A2P6PVQ4-F1
#
_entry.id   AF-A0A2P6PVQ4-F1
#
_cell.length_a   1.000
_cell.length_b   1.000
_cell.length_c   1.000
_cell.angle_alpha   90.00
_cell.angle_beta   90.00
_cell.angle_gamma   90.00
#
_symmetry.space_group_name_H-M   'P 1'
#
loop_
_entity.id
_entity.type
_entity.pdbx_description
1 polymer ?
#
loop_
_entity_poly.entity_id
_entity_poly.type
_entity_poly.pdbx_seq_one_letter_code
_entity_poly.pdbx_strand_id
1 'polypeptide(L)'
;MEESETSADGGVQPKTEAGMSRKEKWKAMKKMKRKQTRKEIALKERQEEEARPQDPQELINMEQEEAKRSESVRILFEERERDWIEAMEIRKRKRIEQEDEEHRIKDLEDEELFCKQQIKNANDDGDDDWEYVEEGPAEIIWKENEVIVKKKRVKVPKRNKD
;
A
#
# COMPACT_ATOMS: atom_id res chain seq x y z
N MET A 1 -27.18 26.10 -1.94
CA MET A 1 -26.54 25.65 -3.18
C MET A 1 -27.68 25.31 -4.11
N GLU A 2 -28.19 26.34 -4.81
CA GLU A 2 -29.16 26.16 -5.89
C GLU A 2 -28.34 25.81 -7.13
N GLU A 3 -28.53 24.61 -7.67
CA GLU A 3 -28.03 24.30 -9.01
C GLU A 3 -29.16 24.39 -10.03
N SER A 4 -28.87 25.26 -10.98
CA SER A 4 -29.64 25.71 -12.11
C SER A 4 -29.83 24.63 -13.18
N GLU A 5 -31.06 24.58 -13.69
CA GLU A 5 -31.42 24.53 -15.12
C GLU A 5 -30.64 23.60 -16.05
N THR A 6 -31.32 22.57 -16.57
CA THR A 6 -31.35 22.28 -18.02
C THR A 6 -32.68 21.63 -18.42
N SER A 7 -33.78 22.38 -18.26
CA SER A 7 -35.02 22.07 -18.97
C SER A 7 -34.82 22.41 -20.44
N ALA A 8 -34.35 21.43 -21.21
CA ALA A 8 -34.43 21.42 -22.67
C ALA A 8 -35.91 21.28 -23.10
N ASP A 9 -36.77 22.22 -22.69
CA ASP A 9 -38.05 22.42 -23.36
C ASP A 9 -37.71 23.14 -24.66
N GLY A 10 -37.57 22.33 -25.72
CA GLY A 10 -37.66 22.79 -27.09
C GLY A 10 -39.00 23.48 -27.28
N GLY A 11 -39.04 24.74 -26.85
CA GLY A 11 -40.11 25.68 -27.08
C GLY A 11 -40.22 25.79 -28.59
N VAL A 12 -41.14 25.03 -29.15
CA VAL A 12 -41.66 25.26 -30.49
C VAL A 12 -42.36 26.62 -30.38
N GLN A 13 -41.58 27.68 -30.55
CA GLN A 13 -42.06 29.00 -30.88
C GLN A 13 -43.07 28.79 -32.02
N PRO A 14 -44.33 29.24 -31.86
CA PRO A 14 -45.33 29.07 -32.90
C PRO A 14 -44.81 29.82 -34.13
N LYS A 15 -44.33 29.07 -35.14
CA LYS A 15 -43.98 29.63 -36.44
C LYS A 15 -45.24 30.30 -37.00
N THR A 16 -45.23 31.63 -36.89
CA THR A 16 -46.00 32.62 -37.65
C THR A 16 -47.49 32.27 -37.85
N GLU A 17 -48.33 32.64 -36.88
CA GLU A 17 -49.79 32.72 -37.03
C GLU A 17 -50.26 33.77 -38.07
N ALA A 18 -49.34 34.61 -38.54
CA ALA A 18 -49.54 35.59 -39.59
C ALA A 18 -49.58 34.88 -40.96
N GLY A 19 -50.78 34.52 -41.41
CA GLY A 19 -51.02 33.91 -42.73
C GLY A 19 -51.89 32.66 -42.72
N MET A 20 -52.14 32.05 -41.55
CA MET A 20 -52.95 30.84 -41.42
C MET A 20 -54.45 31.14 -41.32
N SER A 21 -55.26 30.33 -42.01
CA SER A 21 -56.73 30.35 -41.95
C SER A 21 -57.24 30.09 -40.53
N ARG A 22 -58.43 30.61 -40.19
CA ARG A 22 -59.11 30.37 -38.89
C ARG A 22 -59.16 28.89 -38.51
N LYS A 23 -59.35 28.01 -39.50
CA LYS A 23 -59.42 26.54 -39.30
C LYS A 23 -58.05 25.95 -38.94
N GLU A 24 -56.98 26.50 -39.48
CA GLU A 24 -55.60 26.07 -39.20
C GLU A 24 -55.17 26.49 -37.80
N LYS A 25 -55.50 27.73 -37.40
CA LYS A 25 -55.28 28.23 -36.03
C LYS A 25 -55.99 27.35 -34.99
N TRP A 26 -57.25 26.98 -35.23
CA TRP A 26 -57.98 26.08 -34.33
C TRP A 26 -57.35 24.69 -34.24
N LYS A 27 -56.92 24.11 -35.37
CA LYS A 27 -56.22 22.81 -35.38
C LYS A 27 -54.88 22.87 -34.66
N ALA A 28 -54.11 23.93 -34.84
CA ALA A 28 -52.83 24.15 -34.16
C ALA A 28 -53.02 24.26 -32.64
N MET A 29 -53.97 25.09 -32.20
CA MET A 29 -54.35 25.20 -30.78
C MET A 29 -54.81 23.86 -30.20
N LYS A 30 -55.64 23.10 -30.91
CA LYS A 30 -56.09 21.77 -30.48
C LYS A 30 -54.94 20.77 -30.38
N LYS A 31 -53.97 20.82 -31.30
CA LYS A 31 -52.77 19.97 -31.27
C LYS A 31 -51.87 20.32 -30.09
N MET A 32 -51.68 21.62 -29.81
CA MET A 32 -50.92 22.10 -28.65
C MET A 32 -51.57 21.68 -27.33
N LYS A 33 -52.89 21.89 -27.18
CA LYS A 33 -53.62 21.45 -25.98
C LYS A 33 -53.49 19.94 -25.76
N ARG A 34 -53.66 19.12 -26.82
CA ARG A 34 -53.48 17.66 -26.71
C ARG A 34 -52.05 17.26 -26.32
N LYS A 35 -51.04 18.00 -26.77
CA LYS A 35 -49.65 17.75 -26.38
C LYS A 35 -49.43 18.12 -24.92
N GLN A 36 -49.93 19.27 -24.48
CA GLN A 36 -49.84 19.72 -23.09
C GLN A 36 -50.54 18.74 -22.17
N THR A 37 -51.77 18.31 -22.47
CA THR A 37 -52.48 17.32 -21.64
C THR A 37 -51.75 15.99 -21.57
N ARG A 38 -51.14 15.52 -22.68
CA ARG A 38 -50.33 14.29 -22.63
C ARG A 38 -49.08 14.44 -21.78
N LYS A 39 -48.38 15.58 -21.89
CA LYS A 39 -47.22 15.90 -21.05
C LYS A 39 -47.62 15.98 -19.58
N GLU A 40 -48.73 16.64 -19.27
CA GLU A 40 -49.25 16.78 -17.90
C GLU A 40 -49.66 15.43 -17.30
N ILE A 41 -50.31 14.56 -18.08
CA ILE A 41 -50.65 13.20 -17.64
C ILE A 41 -49.38 12.39 -17.35
N ALA A 42 -48.40 12.39 -18.26
CA ALA A 42 -47.15 11.66 -18.07
C ALA A 42 -46.33 12.19 -16.88
N LEU A 43 -46.32 13.51 -16.66
CA LEU A 43 -45.65 14.12 -15.51
C LEU A 43 -46.37 13.75 -14.21
N LYS A 44 -47.70 13.78 -14.21
CA LYS A 44 -48.52 13.43 -13.06
C LYS A 44 -48.36 11.95 -12.69
N GLU A 45 -48.29 11.05 -13.67
CA GLU A 45 -48.02 9.62 -13.46
C GLU A 45 -46.65 9.39 -12.80
N ARG A 46 -45.60 10.06 -13.28
CA ARG A 46 -44.26 10.01 -12.66
C ARG A 46 -44.27 10.56 -11.22
N GLN A 47 -44.95 11.68 -11.01
CA GLN A 47 -45.08 12.28 -9.68
C GLN A 47 -45.91 11.40 -8.74
N GLU A 48 -46.92 10.69 -9.23
CA GLU A 48 -47.73 9.76 -8.46
C GLU A 48 -46.97 8.48 -8.11
N GLU A 49 -46.06 8.01 -8.99
CA GLU A 49 -45.17 6.88 -8.71
C GLU A 49 -44.09 7.22 -7.67
N GLU A 50 -43.53 8.45 -7.73
CA GLU A 50 -42.56 8.96 -6.75
C GLU A 50 -43.22 9.36 -5.42
N ALA A 51 -44.43 9.91 -5.47
CA ALA A 51 -45.23 10.26 -4.29
C ALA A 51 -46.03 9.08 -3.75
N ARG A 52 -46.01 7.92 -4.41
CA ARG A 52 -46.54 6.67 -3.86
C ARG A 52 -45.70 6.43 -2.61
N PRO A 53 -46.29 6.54 -1.41
CA PRO A 53 -45.52 6.40 -0.19
C PRO A 53 -44.90 5.01 -0.22
N GLN A 54 -43.57 4.98 -0.32
CA GLN A 54 -42.80 3.75 -0.23
C GLN A 54 -43.03 3.21 1.17
N ASP A 55 -43.44 1.94 1.27
CA ASP A 55 -43.75 1.34 2.58
C ASP A 55 -42.52 1.55 3.49
N PRO A 56 -42.67 2.12 4.70
CA PRO A 56 -41.55 2.34 5.61
C PRO A 56 -40.72 1.07 5.83
N GLN A 57 -41.33 -0.12 5.74
CA GLN A 57 -40.63 -1.39 5.84
C GLN A 57 -39.71 -1.66 4.64
N GLU A 58 -40.09 -1.29 3.42
CA GLU A 58 -39.29 -1.48 2.22
C GLU A 58 -38.04 -0.58 2.24
N LEU A 59 -38.18 0.65 2.73
CA LEU A 59 -37.04 1.56 2.91
C LEU A 59 -36.00 0.99 3.88
N ILE A 60 -36.45 0.48 5.03
CA ILE A 60 -35.58 -0.16 6.01
C ILE A 60 -34.87 -1.39 5.42
N ASN A 61 -35.58 -2.20 4.62
CA ASN A 61 -35.00 -3.38 3.98
C ASN A 61 -33.91 -2.99 2.96
N MET A 62 -34.13 -1.96 2.16
CA MET A 62 -33.15 -1.44 1.19
C MET A 62 -31.91 -0.88 1.90
N GLU A 63 -32.10 -0.11 2.97
CA GLU A 63 -31.00 0.43 3.79
C GLU A 63 -30.20 -0.71 4.46
N GLN A 64 -30.87 -1.72 4.99
CA GLN A 64 -30.19 -2.89 5.58
C GLN A 64 -29.42 -3.70 4.54
N GLU A 65 -29.92 -3.82 3.32
CA GLU A 65 -29.22 -4.51 2.23
C GLU A 65 -27.98 -3.71 1.79
N GLU A 66 -28.10 -2.39 1.67
CA GLU A 66 -26.97 -1.51 1.38
C GLU A 66 -25.92 -1.53 2.51
N ALA A 67 -26.36 -1.53 3.78
CA ALA A 67 -25.51 -1.70 4.94
C ALA A 67 -24.74 -3.03 4.87
N LYS A 68 -25.42 -4.15 4.61
CA LYS A 68 -24.75 -5.46 4.45
C LYS A 68 -23.74 -5.48 3.31
N ARG A 69 -24.03 -4.82 2.18
CA ARG A 69 -23.08 -4.69 1.06
C ARG A 69 -21.85 -3.89 1.47
N SER A 70 -22.03 -2.74 2.12
CA SER A 70 -20.91 -1.92 2.59
C SER A 70 -20.08 -2.61 3.66
N GLU A 71 -20.71 -3.33 4.59
CA GLU A 71 -20.05 -4.15 5.61
C GLU A 71 -19.23 -5.27 4.97
N SER A 72 -19.80 -5.98 3.99
CA SER A 72 -19.08 -7.04 3.27
C SER A 72 -17.86 -6.49 2.54
N VAL A 73 -17.96 -5.31 1.93
CA VAL A 73 -16.81 -4.64 1.28
C VAL A 73 -15.75 -4.26 2.31
N ARG A 74 -16.13 -3.74 3.47
CA ARG A 74 -15.20 -3.40 4.56
C ARG A 74 -14.46 -4.65 5.06
N ILE A 75 -15.19 -5.73 5.31
CA ILE A 75 -14.60 -7.00 5.78
C ILE A 75 -13.59 -7.56 4.77
N LEU A 76 -13.94 -7.58 3.48
CA LEU A 76 -13.03 -8.05 2.43
C LEU A 76 -11.76 -7.20 2.33
N PHE A 77 -11.87 -5.89 2.59
CA PHE A 77 -10.73 -5.00 2.63
C PHE A 77 -9.83 -5.29 3.84
N GLU A 78 -10.41 -5.42 5.04
CA GLU A 78 -9.68 -5.77 6.26
C GLU A 78 -9.00 -7.14 6.16
N GLU A 79 -9.65 -8.13 5.55
CA GLU A 79 -9.05 -9.45 5.27
C GLU A 79 -7.83 -9.32 4.35
N ARG A 80 -7.95 -8.54 3.29
CA ARG A 80 -6.83 -8.30 2.39
C ARG A 80 -5.66 -7.60 3.08
N GLU A 81 -5.92 -6.64 3.96
CA GLU A 81 -4.87 -5.99 4.75
C GLU A 81 -4.21 -6.97 5.72
N ARG A 82 -5.00 -7.82 6.39
CA ARG A 82 -4.47 -8.90 7.24
C ARG A 82 -3.58 -9.87 6.46
N ASP A 83 -4.04 -10.35 5.31
CA ASP A 83 -3.26 -11.25 4.44
C ASP A 83 -1.95 -10.59 3.99
N TRP A 84 -1.97 -9.29 3.70
CA TRP A 84 -0.78 -8.55 3.30
C TRP A 84 0.23 -8.42 4.45
N ILE A 85 -0.23 -8.09 5.66
CA ILE A 85 0.61 -8.01 6.85
C ILE A 85 1.20 -9.39 7.16
N GLU A 86 0.39 -10.44 7.15
CA GLU A 86 0.85 -11.81 7.39
C GLU A 86 1.89 -12.24 6.34
N ALA A 87 1.66 -11.95 5.06
CA ALA A 87 2.63 -12.24 4.00
C ALA A 87 3.96 -11.49 4.19
N MET A 88 3.90 -10.24 4.65
CA MET A 88 5.09 -9.44 4.98
C MET A 88 5.83 -10.02 6.19
N GLU A 89 5.13 -10.46 7.22
CA GLU A 89 5.72 -11.11 8.40
C GLU A 89 6.37 -12.45 8.04
N ILE A 90 5.72 -13.27 7.21
CA ILE A 90 6.29 -14.53 6.72
C ILE A 90 7.57 -14.26 5.93
N ARG A 91 7.58 -13.26 5.04
CA ARG A 91 8.79 -12.87 4.30
C ARG A 91 9.92 -12.42 5.23
N LYS A 92 9.60 -11.61 6.25
CA LYS A 92 10.57 -11.15 7.24
C LYS A 92 11.14 -12.32 8.04
N ARG A 93 10.28 -13.26 8.48
CA ARG A 93 10.69 -14.46 9.22
C ARG A 93 11.59 -15.35 8.37
N LYS A 94 11.23 -15.59 7.11
CA LYS A 94 12.07 -16.35 6.17
C LYS A 94 13.43 -15.70 5.95
N ARG A 95 13.50 -14.37 5.88
CA ARG A 95 14.78 -13.65 5.76
C ARG A 95 15.67 -13.86 7.00
N ILE A 96 15.08 -13.79 8.19
CA ILE A 96 15.82 -14.04 9.45
C ILE A 96 16.29 -15.49 9.51
N GLU A 97 15.42 -16.45 9.18
CA GLU A 97 15.78 -17.88 9.17
C GLU A 97 16.87 -18.20 8.15
N GLN A 98 16.86 -17.54 6.99
CA GLN A 98 17.93 -17.63 6.00
C GLN A 98 19.24 -17.04 6.52
N GLU A 99 19.20 -15.85 7.14
CA GLU A 99 20.38 -15.22 7.74
C GLU A 99 20.97 -16.08 8.87
N ASP A 100 20.13 -16.70 9.70
CA ASP A 100 20.56 -17.62 10.77
C ASP A 100 21.20 -18.89 10.20
N GLU A 101 20.62 -19.49 9.15
CA GLU A 101 21.20 -20.67 8.52
C GLU A 101 22.51 -20.35 7.78
N GLU A 102 22.58 -19.20 7.10
CA GLU A 102 23.83 -18.71 6.49
C GLU A 102 24.91 -18.49 7.55
N HIS A 103 24.56 -17.93 8.72
CA HIS A 103 25.49 -17.78 9.84
C HIS A 103 25.99 -19.14 10.35
N ARG A 104 25.09 -20.12 10.50
CA ARG A 104 25.45 -21.47 10.94
C ARG A 104 26.37 -22.17 9.94
N ILE A 105 26.11 -22.04 8.64
CA ILE A 105 26.98 -22.58 7.59
C ILE A 105 28.35 -21.91 7.64
N LYS A 106 28.37 -20.58 7.74
CA LYS A 106 29.61 -19.82 7.82
C LYS A 106 30.45 -20.20 9.05
N ASP A 107 29.84 -20.37 10.22
CA ASP A 107 30.54 -20.80 11.43
C ASP A 107 31.21 -22.18 11.23
N LEU A 108 30.52 -23.11 10.55
CA LEU A 108 31.09 -24.43 10.22
C LEU A 108 32.22 -24.33 9.19
N GLU A 109 32.11 -23.47 8.18
CA GLU A 109 33.16 -23.21 7.20
C GLU A 109 34.40 -22.59 7.86
N ASP A 110 34.21 -21.62 8.75
CA ASP A 110 35.29 -20.96 9.50
C ASP A 110 36.01 -21.97 10.43
N GLU A 111 35.28 -22.86 11.11
CA GLU A 111 35.86 -23.94 11.92
C GLU A 111 36.62 -24.96 11.06
N GLU A 112 36.11 -25.31 9.87
CA GLU A 112 36.80 -26.20 8.93
C GLU A 112 38.11 -25.56 8.41
N LEU A 113 38.08 -24.26 8.08
CA LEU A 113 39.26 -23.50 7.69
C LEU A 113 40.28 -23.42 8.83
N PHE A 114 39.81 -23.20 10.06
CA PHE A 114 40.66 -23.18 11.25
C PHE A 114 41.34 -24.53 11.49
N CYS A 115 40.59 -25.64 11.42
CA CYS A 115 41.14 -27.00 11.47
C CYS A 115 42.19 -27.24 10.38
N LYS A 116 41.90 -26.88 9.12
CA LYS A 116 42.84 -27.00 8.00
C LYS A 116 44.10 -26.17 8.21
N GLN A 117 43.98 -24.97 8.78
CA GLN A 117 45.10 -24.10 9.10
C GLN A 117 45.95 -24.66 10.24
N GLN A 118 45.35 -25.20 11.31
CA GLN A 118 46.10 -25.88 12.36
C GLN A 118 46.89 -27.08 11.82
N ILE A 119 46.28 -27.90 10.94
CA ILE A 119 46.98 -29.02 10.31
C ILE A 119 48.15 -28.53 9.45
N LYS A 120 48.00 -27.43 8.69
CA LYS A 120 49.10 -26.82 7.95
C LYS A 120 50.21 -26.31 8.86
N ASN A 121 49.86 -25.59 9.92
CA ASN A 121 50.82 -25.02 10.86
C ASN A 121 51.56 -26.11 11.68
N ALA A 122 50.89 -27.22 12.03
CA ALA A 122 51.52 -28.35 12.69
C ALA A 122 52.45 -29.16 11.75
N ASN A 123 52.34 -28.98 10.43
CA ASN A 123 53.30 -29.49 9.45
C ASN A 123 54.39 -28.45 9.08
N ASP A 124 54.31 -27.24 9.63
CA ASP A 124 55.26 -26.14 9.45
C ASP A 124 56.01 -25.92 10.76
N ASP A 125 56.84 -26.90 11.15
CA ASP A 125 57.85 -26.77 12.22
C ASP A 125 59.00 -25.84 11.75
N GLY A 126 58.65 -24.59 11.45
CA GLY A 126 59.57 -23.54 11.01
C GLY A 126 59.84 -22.53 12.12
N ASP A 127 61.02 -22.65 12.74
CA ASP A 127 61.67 -21.75 13.70
C ASP A 127 61.05 -20.34 13.89
N ASP A 128 60.34 -20.12 15.00
CA ASP A 128 60.00 -18.76 15.46
C ASP A 128 61.20 -18.17 16.23
N ASP A 129 62.15 -17.65 15.46
CA ASP A 129 63.44 -17.10 15.89
C ASP A 129 63.38 -15.67 16.45
N TRP A 130 62.21 -15.21 16.88
CA TRP A 130 61.98 -13.81 17.21
C TRP A 130 61.28 -13.63 18.56
N GLU A 131 61.65 -12.56 19.27
CA GLU A 131 61.09 -12.18 20.56
C GLU A 131 60.44 -10.79 20.46
N TYR A 132 59.24 -10.63 21.04
CA TYR A 132 58.52 -9.36 21.02
C TYR A 132 58.89 -8.51 22.25
N VAL A 133 59.65 -7.44 22.03
CA VAL A 133 60.06 -6.47 23.07
C VAL A 133 59.10 -5.28 23.08
N GLU A 134 58.74 -4.79 24.28
CA GLU A 134 57.95 -3.55 24.46
C GLU A 134 58.83 -2.33 24.22
N GLU A 135 58.89 -1.82 22.98
CA GLU A 135 59.62 -0.60 22.64
C GLU A 135 58.66 0.44 22.03
N GLY A 136 58.16 1.34 22.88
CA GLY A 136 57.47 2.55 22.42
C GLY A 136 56.34 3.04 23.35
N PRO A 137 56.04 4.36 23.35
CA PRO A 137 54.92 4.92 24.10
C PRO A 137 53.58 4.35 23.62
N ALA A 138 52.66 4.11 24.55
CA ALA A 138 51.38 3.47 24.27
C ALA A 138 50.51 4.33 23.33
N GLU A 139 49.80 3.68 22.43
CA GLU A 139 48.78 4.32 21.61
C GLU A 139 47.45 4.33 22.36
N ILE A 140 46.85 5.52 22.45
CA ILE A 140 45.53 5.70 23.06
C ILE A 140 44.51 5.79 21.93
N ILE A 141 43.67 4.77 21.81
CA ILE A 141 42.60 4.70 20.82
C ILE A 141 41.29 5.04 21.53
N TRP A 142 40.65 6.13 21.11
CA TRP A 142 39.34 6.54 21.58
C TRP A 142 38.26 5.91 20.71
N LYS A 143 37.42 5.05 21.30
CA LYS A 143 36.24 4.47 20.63
C LYS A 143 34.99 4.82 21.42
N GLU A 144 34.16 5.68 20.86
CA GLU A 144 32.88 6.12 21.44
C GLU A 144 33.04 6.56 22.92
N ASN A 145 32.70 5.70 23.88
CA ASN A 145 32.79 5.97 25.33
C ASN A 145 33.91 5.19 26.06
N GLU A 146 34.75 4.44 25.36
CA GLU A 146 35.83 3.64 25.94
C GLU A 146 37.21 4.07 25.45
N VAL A 147 38.17 4.10 26.38
CA VAL A 147 39.58 4.40 26.11
C VAL A 147 40.37 3.10 26.14
N ILE A 148 40.89 2.69 24.98
CA ILE A 148 41.73 1.49 24.86
C ILE A 148 43.19 1.93 24.74
N VAL A 149 43.99 1.58 25.75
CA VAL A 149 45.43 1.84 25.77
C VAL A 149 46.16 0.61 25.23
N LYS A 150 46.68 0.68 24.00
CA LYS A 150 47.44 -0.41 23.37
C LYS A 150 48.93 -0.10 23.41
N LYS A 151 49.69 -0.90 24.15
CA LYS A 151 51.16 -0.86 24.10
C LYS A 151 51.64 -1.42 22.76
N LYS A 152 52.54 -0.70 22.08
CA LYS A 152 53.23 -1.24 20.89
C LYS A 152 54.29 -2.26 21.32
N ARG A 153 54.33 -3.40 20.62
CA ARG A 153 55.40 -4.42 20.73
C ARG A 153 56.09 -4.56 19.38
N VAL A 154 57.41 -4.61 19.37
CA VAL A 154 58.23 -4.75 18.16
C VAL A 154 58.85 -6.16 18.14
N LYS A 155 58.84 -6.81 16.97
CA LYS A 155 59.44 -8.15 16.76
C LYS A 155 60.94 -7.98 16.54
N VAL A 156 61.77 -8.53 17.43
CA VAL A 156 63.24 -8.41 17.42
C VAL A 156 63.84 -9.81 17.29
N PRO A 157 64.92 -10.04 16.51
CA PRO A 157 65.49 -11.38 16.37
C PRO A 157 66.15 -11.80 17.68
N LYS A 158 66.00 -13.07 18.07
CA LYS A 158 66.63 -13.61 19.27
C LYS A 158 68.15 -13.46 19.14
N ARG A 159 68.78 -12.82 20.12
CA ARG A 159 70.22 -12.61 20.13
C ARG A 159 70.90 -13.85 20.72
N ASN A 160 71.64 -14.58 19.89
CA ASN A 160 72.51 -15.67 20.34
C ASN A 160 73.49 -15.10 21.37
N LYS A 161 73.51 -15.69 22.58
CA LYS A 161 74.46 -15.37 23.64
C LYS A 161 75.72 -16.20 23.38
N ASP A 162 76.79 -15.55 22.95
CA ASP A 162 78.15 -16.10 22.98
C ASP A 162 78.71 -16.07 24.41
#